data_AF-A0A2T7NCE4-F1
#
_entry.id   AF-A0A2T7NCE4-F1
#
_cell.length_a   1.000
_cell.length_b   1.000
_cell.length_c   1.000
_cell.angle_alpha   90.00
_cell.angle_beta   90.00
_cell.angle_gamma   90.00
#
_symmetry.space_group_name_H-M   'P 1'
#
loop_
_entity.id
_entity.type
_entity.pdbx_description
1 polymer ?
#
loop_
_entity_poly.entity_id
_entity_poly.type
_entity_poly.pdbx_seq_one_letter_code
_entity_poly.pdbx_strand_id
1 'polypeptide(L)'
;MLQGLKRMEAEKVQLLSVIFTVLVMPWLAQQTAGTSFECHEKGYCSKYLPGPGPLNMNDYKNFSLENSAGSEEIIPRCAENFTSFQWYRIIDDTYLPFPWGREDGLQLCDNNQTLIINSVQKDDEGVYVFQVSNGTAHARGFLNYTVSCKSGKGQLITNEQPEQYIALGAQKTLQCAADFGDCGYHDGVVMWTVNKSDGHLQLVRNSTNRFIKCDTNGYNGKSCNLTFSKVSAEDFEVEYNCRLYTPQIPPDPANQYSVRLLQLYSVEESWLGYIIAVVLTCVLVGVAAVFTVRRYGECIKFWLRRQPHGDKWEHDVVVIHGEDHHSLVTNHVIPQLQKEGYAVAVDVVRLGRPEIIEQANAVVSAYSVIFFFSPDELCRGGPHFLTTLAQQTHSYGSIIVIRQEGKGHNQNLLSLASHPRQPVSEDLPLLKNDDSCMKKTWKNQEYGSFKQLTWPEIEISPENGQPLPCRKLDQFWYGVRNNLPKPRNKDKSVPPQNFPI
;
A
#
# COMPACT_ATOMS: atom_id res chain seq x y z
N MET A 1 -3.16 18.00 -5.12
CA MET A 1 -3.52 16.96 -4.12
C MET A 1 -3.45 15.53 -4.67
N LEU A 2 -4.02 15.20 -5.84
CA LEU A 2 -3.91 13.84 -6.41
C LEU A 2 -2.48 13.40 -6.82
N GLN A 3 -1.57 14.33 -7.14
CA GLN A 3 -0.15 13.99 -7.39
C GLN A 3 0.65 13.73 -6.09
N GLY A 4 0.16 14.19 -4.94
CA GLY A 4 0.82 13.95 -3.65
C GLY A 4 0.56 12.54 -3.10
N LEU A 5 -0.62 11.96 -3.37
CA LEU A 5 -0.94 10.59 -2.94
C LEU A 5 -0.15 9.53 -3.72
N LYS A 6 0.14 9.75 -5.02
CA LYS A 6 0.96 8.82 -5.81
C LYS A 6 2.42 8.74 -5.34
N ARG A 7 2.93 9.77 -4.64
CA ARG A 7 4.31 9.83 -4.17
C ARG A 7 4.52 9.01 -2.88
N MET A 8 3.51 8.93 -2.02
CA MET A 8 3.58 8.14 -0.77
C MET A 8 3.49 6.62 -1.00
N GLU A 9 2.88 6.15 -2.09
CA GLU A 9 2.89 4.73 -2.44
C GLU A 9 4.26 4.28 -2.97
N ALA A 10 5.00 5.15 -3.69
CA ALA A 10 6.33 4.84 -4.20
C ALA A 10 7.38 4.68 -3.08
N GLU A 11 7.31 5.51 -2.03
CA GLU A 11 8.24 5.43 -0.88
C GLU A 11 8.00 4.18 -0.02
N LYS A 12 6.75 3.72 0.12
CA LYS A 12 6.43 2.45 0.81
C LYS A 12 6.95 1.22 0.05
N VAL A 13 6.94 1.27 -1.28
CA VAL A 13 7.48 0.20 -2.14
C VAL A 13 9.01 0.16 -2.10
N GLN A 14 9.69 1.31 -1.99
CA GLN A 14 11.15 1.34 -1.80
C GLN A 14 11.59 0.79 -0.44
N LEU A 15 10.86 1.06 0.64
CA LEU A 15 11.20 0.52 1.97
C LEU A 15 11.07 -1.02 2.03
N LEU A 16 10.05 -1.58 1.38
CA LEU A 16 9.86 -3.04 1.26
C LEU A 16 10.92 -3.69 0.35
N SER A 17 11.36 -3.01 -0.71
CA SER A 17 12.41 -3.47 -1.62
C SER A 17 13.79 -3.55 -0.93
N VAL A 18 14.13 -2.55 -0.10
CA VAL A 18 15.40 -2.56 0.66
C VAL A 18 15.43 -3.70 1.70
N ILE A 19 14.31 -3.99 2.36
CA ILE A 19 14.20 -5.13 3.29
C ILE A 19 14.34 -6.48 2.54
N PHE A 20 13.78 -6.59 1.33
CA PHE A 20 13.90 -7.79 0.50
C PHE A 20 15.34 -8.00 -0.01
N THR A 21 16.06 -6.93 -0.33
CA THR A 21 17.43 -7.00 -0.85
C THR A 21 18.45 -7.37 0.24
N VAL A 22 18.23 -6.90 1.49
CA VAL A 22 19.13 -7.18 2.63
C VAL A 22 18.93 -8.61 3.18
N LEU A 23 17.75 -9.20 3.02
CA LEU A 23 17.45 -10.54 3.58
C LEU A 23 17.67 -11.71 2.60
N VAL A 24 17.65 -11.47 1.28
CA VAL A 24 17.71 -12.57 0.28
C VAL A 24 19.11 -12.74 -0.36
N MET A 25 19.97 -11.71 -0.30
CA MET A 25 21.31 -11.75 -0.93
C MET A 25 22.38 -12.64 -0.25
N PRO A 26 22.31 -13.06 1.02
CA PRO A 26 23.32 -13.97 1.58
C PRO A 26 23.23 -15.42 1.09
N TRP A 27 22.18 -15.80 0.35
CA TRP A 27 21.89 -17.22 0.05
C TRP A 27 22.24 -17.68 -1.37
N LEU A 28 22.79 -16.81 -2.22
CA LEU A 28 23.11 -17.14 -3.63
C LEU A 28 24.60 -17.18 -3.97
N ALA A 29 25.50 -16.97 -3.00
CA ALA A 29 26.94 -16.96 -3.24
C ALA A 29 27.62 -18.28 -2.85
N GLN A 30 27.16 -19.44 -3.35
CA GLN A 30 27.97 -20.66 -3.28
C GLN A 30 27.57 -21.74 -4.28
N GLN A 31 27.96 -21.54 -5.53
CA GLN A 31 28.13 -22.53 -6.60
C GLN A 31 28.53 -21.66 -7.81
N THR A 32 29.77 -21.60 -8.26
CA THR A 32 30.63 -22.68 -8.73
C THR A 32 32.07 -22.18 -8.72
N ALA A 33 32.89 -22.57 -7.75
CA ALA A 33 34.34 -22.51 -7.93
C ALA A 33 34.75 -23.90 -8.41
N GLY A 34 35.03 -24.05 -9.70
CA GLY A 34 35.73 -25.25 -10.18
C GLY A 34 37.04 -25.34 -9.41
N THR A 35 37.29 -26.48 -8.77
CA THR A 35 38.55 -26.73 -8.09
C THR A 35 39.66 -26.67 -9.13
N SER A 36 40.55 -25.68 -9.02
CA SER A 36 41.80 -25.59 -9.79
C SER A 36 42.53 -26.93 -9.71
N PHE A 37 43.02 -27.43 -10.83
CA PHE A 37 43.76 -28.68 -10.87
C PHE A 37 45.11 -28.51 -10.18
N GLU A 38 45.27 -29.05 -8.97
CA GLU A 38 46.58 -29.14 -8.33
C GLU A 38 47.35 -30.34 -8.89
N CYS A 39 48.59 -30.10 -9.33
CA CYS A 39 49.49 -31.17 -9.76
C CYS A 39 49.90 -32.06 -8.59
N HIS A 40 49.15 -33.14 -8.38
CA HIS A 40 49.55 -34.20 -7.48
C HIS A 40 50.71 -35.03 -8.05
N GLU A 41 51.60 -35.52 -7.18
CA GLU A 41 52.72 -36.41 -7.52
C GLU A 41 52.30 -37.72 -8.23
N LYS A 42 51.01 -38.07 -8.18
CA LYS A 42 50.38 -39.12 -8.99
C LYS A 42 49.44 -38.46 -10.01
N GLY A 43 49.99 -37.79 -11.02
CA GLY A 43 49.19 -37.00 -11.94
C GLY A 43 48.55 -37.82 -13.06
N TYR A 44 48.07 -37.11 -14.09
CA TYR A 44 47.15 -37.59 -15.12
C TYR A 44 47.64 -38.86 -15.81
N CYS A 45 48.95 -38.94 -16.10
CA CYS A 45 49.54 -40.11 -16.74
C CYS A 45 49.47 -41.37 -15.88
N SER A 46 49.62 -41.25 -14.56
CA SER A 46 49.56 -42.40 -13.65
C SER A 46 48.15 -43.01 -13.51
N LYS A 47 47.11 -42.24 -13.81
CA LYS A 47 45.69 -42.64 -13.62
C LYS A 47 45.04 -43.18 -14.90
N TYR A 48 45.47 -42.70 -16.07
CA TYR A 48 44.81 -42.99 -17.36
C TYR A 48 45.66 -43.79 -18.35
N LEU A 49 46.90 -44.16 -18.01
CA LEU A 49 47.64 -45.13 -18.82
C LEU A 49 46.95 -46.50 -18.76
N PRO A 50 46.45 -47.05 -19.89
CA PRO A 50 46.22 -48.48 -19.97
C PRO A 50 47.57 -49.16 -19.74
N GLY A 51 47.58 -50.24 -18.96
CA GLY A 51 48.81 -50.91 -18.50
C GLY A 51 49.85 -51.22 -19.58
N PRO A 52 51.06 -51.67 -19.17
CA PRO A 52 52.31 -51.58 -19.93
C PRO A 52 52.15 -52.15 -21.35
N GLY A 53 51.92 -51.24 -22.28
CA GLY A 53 51.81 -51.51 -23.71
C GLY A 53 52.74 -50.54 -24.43
N PRO A 54 53.58 -51.01 -25.38
CA PRO A 54 54.50 -50.13 -26.08
C PRO A 54 53.69 -49.09 -26.85
N LEU A 55 53.84 -47.82 -26.47
CA LEU A 55 53.43 -46.69 -27.29
C LEU A 55 54.11 -46.85 -28.65
N ASN A 56 53.32 -47.12 -29.68
CA ASN A 56 53.83 -47.26 -31.04
C ASN A 56 54.33 -45.89 -31.51
N MET A 57 55.66 -45.72 -31.48
CA MET A 57 56.36 -44.49 -31.88
C MET A 57 56.18 -44.11 -33.35
N ASN A 58 55.52 -44.94 -34.17
CA ASN A 58 55.24 -44.63 -35.57
C ASN A 58 53.84 -44.03 -35.77
N ASP A 59 53.03 -43.90 -34.71
CA ASP A 59 51.66 -43.37 -34.77
C ASP A 59 51.55 -41.91 -34.29
N TYR A 60 52.61 -41.11 -34.50
CA TYR A 60 52.56 -39.65 -34.34
C TYR A 60 51.77 -39.01 -35.49
N LYS A 61 50.48 -39.34 -35.58
CA LYS A 61 49.53 -38.56 -36.36
C LYS A 61 49.49 -37.15 -35.79
N ASN A 62 49.42 -36.16 -36.66
CA ASN A 62 49.12 -34.79 -36.26
C ASN A 62 47.80 -34.79 -35.48
N PHE A 63 47.87 -34.57 -34.18
CA PHE A 63 46.69 -34.40 -33.35
C PHE A 63 46.25 -32.94 -33.47
N SER A 64 44.97 -32.73 -33.76
CA SER A 64 44.33 -31.42 -33.64
C SER A 64 43.53 -31.41 -32.36
N LEU A 65 43.74 -30.41 -31.52
CA LEU A 65 42.96 -30.20 -30.30
C LEU A 65 42.29 -28.83 -30.38
N GLU A 66 40.99 -28.76 -30.13
CA GLU A 66 40.21 -27.54 -30.20
C GLU A 66 39.63 -27.24 -28.82
N ASN A 67 39.99 -26.09 -28.25
CA ASN A 67 39.50 -25.66 -26.94
C ASN A 67 39.02 -24.22 -26.96
N SER A 68 38.17 -23.86 -25.99
CA SER A 68 37.70 -22.48 -25.84
C SER A 68 38.70 -21.64 -25.06
N ALA A 69 38.87 -20.37 -25.43
CA ALA A 69 39.68 -19.46 -24.63
C ALA A 69 39.09 -19.24 -23.22
N GLY A 70 39.94 -18.90 -22.26
CA GLY A 70 39.61 -18.69 -20.86
C GLY A 70 39.48 -19.96 -20.01
N SER A 71 39.41 -21.16 -20.61
CA SER A 71 39.39 -22.42 -19.84
C SER A 71 40.80 -22.82 -19.37
N GLU A 72 40.85 -23.61 -18.31
CA GLU A 72 42.04 -24.39 -17.96
C GLU A 72 42.13 -25.59 -18.92
N GLU A 73 43.31 -25.81 -19.50
CA GLU A 73 43.56 -26.92 -20.42
C GLU A 73 44.69 -27.81 -19.94
N ILE A 74 44.48 -29.12 -20.02
CA ILE A 74 45.47 -30.14 -19.67
C ILE A 74 45.81 -30.93 -20.93
N ILE A 75 47.07 -30.85 -21.36
CA ILE A 75 47.60 -31.53 -22.54
C ILE A 75 48.54 -32.67 -22.08
N PRO A 76 48.00 -33.88 -21.83
CA PRO A 76 48.80 -35.02 -21.39
C PRO A 76 49.50 -35.72 -22.57
N ARG A 77 50.80 -35.99 -22.42
CA ARG A 77 51.59 -36.80 -23.35
C ARG A 77 52.45 -37.79 -22.58
N CYS A 78 51.80 -38.88 -22.18
CA CYS A 78 52.43 -39.90 -21.36
C CYS A 78 53.39 -40.76 -22.17
N ALA A 79 54.59 -40.97 -21.65
CA ALA A 79 55.62 -41.80 -22.26
C ALA A 79 56.28 -42.70 -21.21
N GLU A 80 56.08 -44.01 -21.33
CA GLU A 80 56.72 -45.00 -20.46
C GLU A 80 58.15 -45.31 -20.91
N ASN A 81 59.04 -45.58 -19.96
CA ASN A 81 60.46 -45.94 -20.20
C ASN A 81 61.32 -44.83 -20.84
N PHE A 82 60.87 -43.57 -20.74
CA PHE A 82 61.65 -42.38 -21.09
C PHE A 82 62.15 -41.67 -19.84
N THR A 83 63.42 -41.27 -19.84
CA THR A 83 64.07 -40.60 -18.71
C THR A 83 64.01 -39.08 -18.81
N SER A 84 63.78 -38.54 -20.01
CA SER A 84 63.66 -37.09 -20.24
C SER A 84 62.46 -36.76 -21.13
N PHE A 85 61.74 -35.71 -20.76
CA PHE A 85 60.62 -35.14 -21.52
C PHE A 85 60.79 -33.62 -21.63
N GLN A 86 60.71 -33.09 -22.85
CA GLN A 86 60.86 -31.65 -23.12
C GLN A 86 59.76 -31.16 -24.04
N TRP A 87 59.17 -30.02 -23.69
CA TRP A 87 58.18 -29.31 -24.50
C TRP A 87 58.82 -28.14 -25.23
N TYR A 88 58.36 -27.95 -26.46
CA TYR A 88 58.69 -26.83 -27.33
C TYR A 88 57.41 -26.30 -27.96
N ARG A 89 57.46 -25.04 -28.35
CA ARG A 89 56.45 -24.42 -29.21
C ARG A 89 57.13 -23.89 -30.47
N ILE A 90 56.49 -24.07 -31.62
CA ILE A 90 56.95 -23.49 -32.88
C ILE A 90 56.31 -22.10 -33.04
N ILE A 91 57.14 -21.06 -33.05
CA ILE A 91 56.74 -19.68 -33.33
C ILE A 91 57.67 -19.17 -34.45
N ASP A 92 57.10 -18.68 -35.55
CA ASP A 92 57.86 -18.21 -36.72
C ASP A 92 58.95 -19.21 -37.17
N ASP A 93 58.55 -20.47 -37.36
CA ASP A 93 59.42 -21.62 -37.71
C ASP A 93 60.58 -21.91 -36.72
N THR A 94 60.56 -21.29 -35.54
CA THR A 94 61.59 -21.44 -34.51
C THR A 94 61.08 -22.30 -33.35
N TYR A 95 61.88 -23.27 -32.92
CA TYR A 95 61.58 -24.13 -31.76
C TYR A 95 61.97 -23.42 -30.47
N LEU A 96 60.97 -22.92 -29.74
CA LEU A 96 61.17 -22.29 -28.44
C LEU A 96 60.92 -23.31 -27.32
N PRO A 97 61.90 -23.62 -26.46
CA PRO A 97 61.67 -24.51 -25.33
C PRO A 97 60.72 -23.86 -24.33
N PHE A 98 59.96 -24.69 -23.60
CA PHE A 98 59.16 -24.23 -22.45
C PHE A 98 60.01 -23.38 -21.49
N PRO A 99 59.50 -22.24 -20.98
CA PRO A 99 58.13 -21.73 -21.08
C PRO A 99 57.86 -20.76 -22.28
N TRP A 100 58.70 -20.76 -23.33
CA TRP A 100 58.54 -19.95 -24.56
C TRP A 100 58.13 -18.48 -24.34
N GLY A 101 58.64 -17.86 -23.26
CA GLY A 101 58.39 -16.45 -22.94
C GLY A 101 57.10 -16.18 -22.14
N ARG A 102 56.36 -17.21 -21.71
CA ARG A 102 55.17 -17.10 -20.85
C ARG A 102 55.35 -17.89 -19.56
N GLU A 103 55.92 -17.26 -18.53
CA GLU A 103 56.11 -17.90 -17.22
C GLU A 103 54.78 -17.98 -16.44
N ASP A 104 53.89 -17.00 -16.63
CA ASP A 104 52.60 -16.95 -15.96
C ASP A 104 51.52 -17.78 -16.68
N GLY A 105 50.93 -18.74 -15.96
CA GLY A 105 49.78 -19.53 -16.41
C GLY A 105 50.11 -20.77 -17.23
N LEU A 106 51.40 -21.12 -17.36
CA LEU A 106 51.84 -22.40 -17.90
C LEU A 106 52.52 -23.24 -16.82
N GLN A 107 52.20 -24.53 -16.76
CA GLN A 107 52.78 -25.44 -15.79
C GLN A 107 53.08 -26.80 -16.41
N LEU A 108 54.16 -27.43 -15.95
CA LEU A 108 54.52 -28.80 -16.31
C LEU A 108 54.33 -29.73 -15.12
N CYS A 109 53.72 -30.89 -15.39
CA CYS A 109 53.43 -31.91 -14.39
C CYS A 109 53.76 -33.31 -14.93
N ASP A 110 53.68 -34.33 -14.08
CA ASP A 110 54.00 -35.72 -14.45
C ASP A 110 55.40 -35.89 -15.06
N ASN A 111 56.45 -35.41 -14.40
CA ASN A 111 57.83 -35.40 -14.95
C ASN A 111 57.90 -34.73 -16.33
N ASN A 112 57.23 -33.58 -16.46
CA ASN A 112 57.09 -32.78 -17.68
C ASN A 112 56.28 -33.44 -18.80
N GLN A 113 55.61 -34.56 -18.57
CA GLN A 113 54.81 -35.25 -19.59
C GLN A 113 53.45 -34.58 -19.83
N THR A 114 52.99 -33.77 -18.89
CA THR A 114 51.70 -33.06 -18.98
C THR A 114 51.96 -31.55 -18.97
N LEU A 115 51.49 -30.86 -20.01
CA LEU A 115 51.46 -29.39 -20.08
C LEU A 115 50.08 -28.89 -19.64
N ILE A 116 50.05 -27.98 -18.68
CA ILE A 116 48.83 -27.33 -18.20
C ILE A 116 48.87 -25.85 -18.58
N ILE A 117 47.77 -25.38 -19.15
CA ILE A 117 47.53 -23.98 -19.51
C ILE A 117 46.38 -23.51 -18.62
N ASN A 118 46.68 -22.80 -17.52
CA ASN A 118 45.71 -22.44 -16.50
C ASN A 118 44.62 -21.48 -17.00
N SER A 119 44.92 -20.73 -18.08
CA SER A 119 43.96 -19.92 -18.80
C SER A 119 44.38 -19.80 -20.26
N VAL A 120 43.68 -20.53 -21.11
CA VAL A 120 43.93 -20.60 -22.56
C VAL A 120 43.67 -19.24 -23.20
N GLN A 121 44.65 -18.74 -23.95
CA GLN A 121 44.56 -17.52 -24.74
C GLN A 121 44.64 -17.87 -26.22
N LYS A 122 44.13 -16.98 -27.10
CA LYS A 122 44.27 -17.21 -28.55
C LYS A 122 45.75 -17.29 -28.97
N ASP A 123 46.61 -16.56 -28.28
CA ASP A 123 48.06 -16.61 -28.45
C ASP A 123 48.68 -17.92 -28.00
N ASP A 124 47.93 -18.89 -27.45
CA ASP A 124 48.41 -20.26 -27.23
C ASP A 124 48.20 -21.16 -28.44
N GLU A 125 47.47 -20.70 -29.46
CA GLU A 125 47.29 -21.41 -30.72
C GLU A 125 48.63 -21.65 -31.43
N GLY A 126 48.78 -22.82 -32.02
CA GLY A 126 49.96 -23.16 -32.82
C GLY A 126 50.42 -24.60 -32.64
N VAL A 127 51.67 -24.85 -33.01
CA VAL A 127 52.24 -26.19 -33.00
C VAL A 127 53.09 -26.40 -31.76
N TYR A 128 52.69 -27.34 -30.92
CA TYR A 128 53.46 -27.82 -29.79
C TYR A 128 54.23 -29.06 -30.19
N VAL A 129 55.46 -29.15 -29.72
CA VAL A 129 56.35 -30.28 -29.99
C VAL A 129 56.84 -30.83 -28.68
N PHE A 130 56.72 -32.13 -28.51
CA PHE A 130 57.32 -32.82 -27.38
C PHE A 130 58.43 -33.75 -27.85
N GLN A 131 59.51 -33.80 -27.08
CA GLN A 131 60.66 -34.67 -27.34
C GLN A 131 60.91 -35.55 -26.12
N VAL A 132 61.11 -36.84 -26.37
CA VAL A 132 61.38 -37.83 -25.33
C VAL A 132 62.65 -38.59 -25.63
N SER A 133 63.43 -38.91 -24.59
CA SER A 133 64.62 -39.76 -24.70
C SER A 133 64.82 -40.64 -23.47
N ASN A 134 65.40 -41.82 -23.69
CA ASN A 134 65.89 -42.73 -22.64
C ASN A 134 67.40 -43.00 -22.76
N GLY A 135 68.12 -42.15 -23.52
CA GLY A 135 69.53 -42.29 -23.83
C GLY A 135 69.86 -43.22 -25.01
N THR A 136 68.98 -44.17 -25.35
CA THR A 136 69.17 -45.10 -26.49
C THR A 136 68.14 -44.90 -27.60
N ALA A 137 66.92 -44.51 -27.24
CA ALA A 137 65.84 -44.18 -28.13
C ALA A 137 65.46 -42.70 -27.98
N HIS A 138 65.06 -42.10 -29.09
CA HIS A 138 64.54 -40.75 -29.17
C HIS A 138 63.22 -40.77 -29.95
N ALA A 139 62.25 -40.00 -29.48
CA ALA A 139 61.05 -39.75 -30.25
C ALA A 139 60.57 -38.31 -30.12
N ARG A 140 59.80 -37.88 -31.11
CA ARG A 140 59.25 -36.54 -31.21
C ARG A 140 57.83 -36.64 -31.75
N GLY A 141 56.92 -35.87 -31.15
CA GLY A 141 55.55 -35.71 -31.64
C GLY A 141 55.18 -34.25 -31.83
N PHE A 142 54.18 -34.03 -32.68
CA PHE A 142 53.63 -32.71 -33.00
C PHE A 142 52.15 -32.66 -32.63
N LEU A 143 51.72 -31.55 -32.05
CA LEU A 143 50.35 -31.26 -31.68
C LEU A 143 49.96 -29.90 -32.27
N ASN A 144 48.97 -29.90 -33.16
CA ASN A 144 48.34 -28.67 -33.62
C ASN A 144 47.24 -28.30 -32.61
N TYR A 145 47.45 -27.22 -31.89
CA TYR A 145 46.51 -26.72 -30.91
C TYR A 145 45.77 -25.52 -31.51
N THR A 146 44.46 -25.65 -31.64
CA THR A 146 43.56 -24.60 -32.14
C THR A 146 42.72 -24.07 -30.99
N VAL A 147 42.61 -22.75 -30.89
CA VAL A 147 41.78 -22.10 -29.87
C VAL A 147 40.53 -21.54 -30.54
N SER A 148 39.40 -22.12 -30.21
CA SER A 148 38.07 -21.64 -30.59
C SER A 148 37.71 -20.41 -29.76
N CYS A 149 37.35 -19.35 -30.46
CA CYS A 149 36.95 -18.10 -29.85
C CYS A 149 35.44 -17.96 -29.91
N LYS A 150 34.81 -17.72 -28.75
CA LYS A 150 33.51 -17.07 -28.76
C LYS A 150 33.77 -15.59 -28.97
N SER A 151 33.47 -15.09 -30.17
CA SER A 151 33.46 -13.65 -30.41
C SER A 151 32.45 -13.01 -29.48
N GLY A 152 32.93 -12.25 -28.49
CA GLY A 152 32.09 -11.26 -27.83
C GLY A 152 31.64 -10.28 -28.91
N LYS A 153 30.40 -9.80 -28.85
CA LYS A 153 29.89 -8.84 -29.86
C LYS A 153 30.57 -7.47 -29.79
N GLY A 154 31.59 -7.29 -28.94
CA GLY A 154 32.08 -5.98 -28.57
C GLY A 154 30.94 -5.19 -27.94
N GLN A 155 30.35 -5.71 -26.88
CA GLN A 155 29.21 -5.06 -26.25
C GLN A 155 29.68 -4.27 -25.03
N LEU A 156 29.30 -2.99 -24.96
CA LEU A 156 29.50 -2.20 -23.74
C LEU A 156 28.69 -2.80 -22.59
N ILE A 157 29.37 -3.05 -21.47
CA ILE A 157 28.77 -3.41 -20.20
C ILE A 157 28.69 -2.13 -19.38
N THR A 158 27.48 -1.66 -19.11
CA THR A 158 27.24 -0.53 -18.22
C THR A 158 26.02 -0.74 -17.36
N ASN A 159 26.15 -0.39 -16.08
CA ASN A 159 25.04 -0.28 -15.14
C ASN A 159 24.72 1.18 -14.83
N GLU A 160 25.37 2.13 -15.52
CA GLU A 160 25.20 3.55 -15.28
C GLU A 160 23.86 4.01 -15.85
N GLN A 161 23.11 4.77 -15.05
CA GLN A 161 21.91 5.45 -15.56
C GLN A 161 22.32 6.63 -16.46
N PRO A 162 21.54 6.94 -17.52
CA PRO A 162 21.84 8.06 -18.42
C PRO A 162 21.86 9.42 -17.73
N GLU A 163 21.07 9.58 -16.66
CA GLU A 163 20.99 10.79 -15.87
C GLU A 163 21.34 10.47 -14.43
N GLN A 164 22.31 11.19 -13.85
CA GLN A 164 22.76 10.95 -12.49
C GLN A 164 22.76 12.23 -11.67
N TYR A 165 21.96 12.23 -10.62
CA TYR A 165 21.87 13.36 -9.70
C TYR A 165 23.02 13.33 -8.71
N ILE A 166 23.84 14.37 -8.70
CA ILE A 166 25.00 14.48 -7.82
C ILE A 166 25.14 15.89 -7.24
N ALA A 167 25.51 15.95 -5.96
CA ALA A 167 25.78 17.20 -5.27
C ALA A 167 27.11 17.80 -5.74
N LEU A 168 27.17 19.14 -5.78
CA LEU A 168 28.39 19.86 -6.12
C LEU A 168 29.48 19.54 -5.09
N GLY A 169 30.67 19.17 -5.58
CA GLY A 169 31.80 18.78 -4.76
C GLY A 169 31.82 17.32 -4.30
N ALA A 170 30.82 16.51 -4.62
CA ALA A 170 30.83 15.08 -4.31
C ALA A 170 31.85 14.32 -5.18
N GLN A 171 32.27 13.14 -4.71
CA GLN A 171 33.08 12.21 -5.48
C GLN A 171 32.18 11.28 -6.29
N LYS A 172 32.55 10.97 -7.54
CA LYS A 172 31.82 10.03 -8.39
C LYS A 172 32.75 9.22 -9.26
N THR A 173 32.43 7.95 -9.47
CA THR A 173 33.08 7.13 -10.49
C THR A 173 32.02 6.66 -11.47
N LEU A 174 32.28 6.86 -12.76
CA LEU A 174 31.51 6.29 -13.86
C LEU A 174 32.28 5.10 -14.41
N GLN A 175 31.64 3.93 -14.43
CA GLN A 175 32.26 2.70 -14.89
C GLN A 175 31.94 2.43 -16.34
N CYS A 176 32.97 2.19 -17.14
CA CYS A 176 32.78 1.72 -18.49
C CYS A 176 33.61 0.47 -18.76
N ALA A 177 32.94 -0.60 -19.16
CA ALA A 177 33.58 -1.83 -19.56
C ALA A 177 33.01 -2.28 -20.91
N ALA A 178 33.77 -3.09 -21.64
CA ALA A 178 33.26 -3.81 -22.79
C ALA A 178 33.64 -5.29 -22.66
N ASP A 179 32.71 -6.13 -23.07
CA ASP A 179 32.93 -7.56 -23.27
C ASP A 179 33.44 -7.78 -24.70
N PHE A 180 34.69 -8.21 -24.78
CA PHE A 180 35.35 -8.59 -26.03
C PHE A 180 35.29 -10.10 -26.28
N GLY A 181 34.63 -10.85 -25.40
CA GLY A 181 34.65 -12.30 -25.39
C GLY A 181 35.99 -12.85 -24.90
N ASP A 182 36.13 -14.17 -25.01
CA ASP A 182 37.16 -14.92 -24.29
C ASP A 182 38.56 -14.81 -24.95
N CYS A 183 38.69 -14.17 -26.11
CA CYS A 183 39.86 -14.36 -26.96
C CYS A 183 40.97 -13.32 -26.90
N GLY A 184 40.92 -12.33 -26.00
CA GLY A 184 42.02 -11.37 -25.78
C GLY A 184 42.43 -10.49 -26.98
N TYR A 185 41.98 -10.83 -28.20
CA TYR A 185 42.47 -10.31 -29.48
C TYR A 185 41.51 -9.30 -30.09
N HIS A 186 40.97 -8.43 -29.23
CA HIS A 186 40.35 -7.23 -29.73
C HIS A 186 41.27 -6.06 -29.38
N ASP A 187 41.87 -5.50 -30.43
CA ASP A 187 42.40 -4.11 -30.52
C ASP A 187 41.35 -3.06 -30.15
N GLY A 188 40.18 -3.50 -29.69
CA GLY A 188 39.18 -2.63 -29.19
C GLY A 188 39.65 -1.91 -27.94
N VAL A 189 39.27 -0.66 -27.79
CA VAL A 189 39.55 0.13 -26.60
C VAL A 189 38.26 0.82 -26.19
N VAL A 190 38.04 0.83 -24.89
CA VAL A 190 36.92 1.54 -24.27
C VAL A 190 37.44 2.89 -23.83
N MET A 191 36.78 3.98 -24.21
CA MET A 191 37.28 5.33 -23.92
C MET A 191 36.15 6.28 -23.59
N TRP A 192 36.45 7.23 -22.70
CA TRP A 192 35.54 8.32 -22.35
C TRP A 192 35.77 9.53 -23.26
N THR A 193 34.68 10.01 -23.84
CA THR A 193 34.62 11.24 -24.63
C THR A 193 33.61 12.19 -24.02
N VAL A 194 33.83 13.49 -24.19
CA VAL A 194 32.88 14.55 -23.85
C VAL A 194 32.33 15.13 -25.14
N ASN A 195 31.02 15.27 -25.22
CA ASN A 195 30.39 16.07 -26.25
C ASN A 195 30.34 17.53 -25.79
N LYS A 196 31.06 18.42 -26.47
CA LYS A 196 31.02 19.85 -26.19
C LYS A 196 29.80 20.50 -26.85
N SER A 197 29.45 21.71 -26.41
CA SER A 197 28.35 22.49 -26.96
C SER A 197 28.49 22.81 -28.46
N ASP A 198 29.70 22.72 -29.00
CA ASP A 198 30.00 22.87 -30.44
C ASP A 198 29.76 21.58 -31.25
N GLY A 199 29.35 20.48 -30.60
CA GLY A 199 29.15 19.17 -31.21
C GLY A 199 30.45 18.41 -31.47
N HIS A 200 31.61 18.95 -31.08
CA HIS A 200 32.88 18.24 -31.21
C HIS A 200 33.10 17.29 -30.03
N LEU A 201 33.37 16.03 -30.38
CA LEU A 201 33.77 15.00 -29.44
C LEU A 201 35.23 15.20 -29.06
N GLN A 202 35.51 15.31 -27.77
CA GLN A 202 36.88 15.37 -27.26
C GLN A 202 37.14 14.23 -26.28
N LEU A 203 38.35 13.71 -26.29
CA LEU A 203 38.80 12.76 -25.27
C LEU A 203 38.81 13.44 -23.91
N VAL A 204 38.23 12.76 -22.92
CA VAL A 204 38.33 13.23 -21.53
C VAL A 204 39.81 13.18 -21.13
N ARG A 205 40.34 14.31 -20.66
CA ARG A 205 41.74 14.41 -20.24
C ARG A 205 41.83 14.34 -18.71
N ASN A 206 42.88 13.70 -18.23
CA ASN A 206 43.22 13.73 -16.82
C ASN A 206 43.45 15.19 -16.38
N SER A 207 42.87 15.55 -15.25
CA SER A 207 42.95 16.85 -14.59
C SER A 207 43.01 16.63 -13.08
N THR A 208 43.14 17.70 -12.28
CA THR A 208 43.15 17.59 -10.82
C THR A 208 41.85 17.00 -10.26
N ASN A 209 40.72 17.25 -10.93
CA ASN A 209 39.39 16.85 -10.46
C ASN A 209 38.82 15.64 -11.19
N ARG A 210 39.41 15.23 -12.32
CA ARG A 210 38.95 14.11 -13.17
C ARG A 210 40.12 13.23 -13.59
N PHE A 211 40.03 11.94 -13.36
CA PHE A 211 41.07 10.99 -13.77
C PHE A 211 40.46 9.72 -14.35
N ILE A 212 41.10 9.21 -15.39
CA ILE A 212 40.74 7.97 -16.07
C ILE A 212 41.70 6.88 -15.60
N LYS A 213 41.14 5.79 -15.11
CA LYS A 213 41.88 4.57 -14.80
C LYS A 213 41.37 3.46 -15.70
N CYS A 214 42.21 3.04 -16.65
CA CYS A 214 41.92 1.91 -17.50
C CYS A 214 42.62 0.66 -16.97
N ASP A 215 41.87 -0.43 -16.88
CA ASP A 215 42.40 -1.76 -16.60
C ASP A 215 42.39 -2.57 -17.89
N THR A 216 43.59 -2.91 -18.35
CA THR A 216 43.83 -3.74 -19.52
C THR A 216 44.05 -5.20 -19.17
N ASN A 217 44.11 -5.55 -17.88
CA ASN A 217 44.59 -6.85 -17.40
C ASN A 217 43.44 -7.82 -17.03
N GLY A 218 42.18 -7.43 -17.23
CA GLY A 218 41.02 -8.29 -17.04
C GLY A 218 40.88 -9.29 -18.18
N TYR A 219 40.87 -10.59 -17.86
CA TYR A 219 40.94 -11.69 -18.83
C TYR A 219 39.88 -11.66 -19.96
N ASN A 220 38.73 -11.01 -19.78
CA ASN A 220 37.63 -10.98 -20.77
C ASN A 220 37.08 -9.58 -21.06
N GLY A 221 37.76 -8.50 -20.66
CA GLY A 221 37.24 -7.15 -20.89
C GLY A 221 38.21 -6.02 -20.56
N LYS A 222 38.21 -4.97 -21.39
CA LYS A 222 38.89 -3.71 -21.05
C LYS A 222 37.89 -2.80 -20.35
N SER A 223 38.29 -2.28 -19.19
CA SER A 223 37.50 -1.30 -18.45
C SER A 223 38.24 0.01 -18.34
N CYS A 224 37.52 1.12 -18.42
CA CYS A 224 38.02 2.47 -18.19
C CYS A 224 37.04 3.20 -17.30
N ASN A 225 37.47 3.48 -16.07
CA ASN A 225 36.67 4.18 -15.08
C ASN A 225 37.03 5.66 -15.11
N LEU A 226 36.02 6.52 -15.27
CA LEU A 226 36.16 7.97 -15.16
C LEU A 226 35.78 8.38 -13.74
N THR A 227 36.76 8.87 -12.98
CA THR A 227 36.56 9.27 -11.58
C THR A 227 36.67 10.78 -11.44
N PHE A 228 35.67 11.36 -10.78
CA PHE A 228 35.61 12.74 -10.32
C PHE A 228 36.00 12.74 -8.84
N SER A 229 37.15 13.32 -8.47
CA SER A 229 37.50 13.51 -7.05
C SER A 229 36.60 14.55 -6.40
N LYS A 230 36.22 15.58 -7.17
CA LYS A 230 35.30 16.64 -6.77
C LYS A 230 34.54 17.15 -7.99
N VAL A 231 33.25 16.85 -8.09
CA VAL A 231 32.39 17.32 -9.18
C VAL A 231 32.29 18.85 -9.14
N SER A 232 32.61 19.51 -10.26
CA SER A 232 32.57 20.96 -10.40
C SER A 232 31.31 21.42 -11.15
N ALA A 233 31.03 22.72 -11.14
CA ALA A 233 29.88 23.27 -11.88
C ALA A 233 29.98 23.02 -13.40
N GLU A 234 31.20 22.94 -13.94
CA GLU A 234 31.45 22.72 -15.37
C GLU A 234 31.10 21.28 -15.82
N ASP A 235 31.00 20.34 -14.86
CA ASP A 235 30.75 18.93 -15.15
C ASP A 235 29.26 18.63 -15.39
N PHE A 236 28.34 19.54 -15.02
CA PHE A 236 26.88 19.36 -15.16
C PHE A 236 26.34 19.69 -16.56
N GLU A 237 27.04 20.54 -17.32
CA GLU A 237 26.62 20.95 -18.69
C GLU A 237 27.22 20.02 -19.77
N VAL A 238 27.80 18.90 -19.35
CA VAL A 238 28.61 18.02 -20.19
C VAL A 238 27.99 16.64 -20.28
N GLU A 239 27.92 16.11 -21.50
CA GLU A 239 27.55 14.72 -21.77
C GLU A 239 28.80 13.86 -21.94
N TYR A 240 28.98 12.93 -21.00
CA TYR A 240 30.06 11.97 -20.98
C TYR A 240 29.64 10.72 -21.75
N ASN A 241 30.31 10.44 -22.85
CA ASN A 241 30.04 9.30 -23.70
C ASN A 241 31.14 8.28 -23.50
N CYS A 242 30.78 7.10 -23.00
CA CYS A 242 31.67 5.97 -23.12
C CYS A 242 31.48 5.30 -24.47
N ARG A 243 32.60 5.07 -25.16
CA ARG A 243 32.61 4.50 -26.51
C ARG A 243 33.51 3.30 -26.58
N LEU A 244 33.03 2.32 -27.32
CA LEU A 244 33.85 1.22 -27.76
C LEU A 244 34.38 1.52 -29.17
N TYR A 245 35.71 1.55 -29.30
CA TYR A 245 36.39 1.58 -30.59
C TYR A 245 36.87 0.17 -30.88
N THR A 246 36.59 -0.39 -32.06
CA THR A 246 37.24 -1.61 -32.57
C THR A 246 37.64 -1.40 -34.04
N PRO A 247 38.70 -2.04 -34.55
CA PRO A 247 39.12 -1.85 -35.95
C PRO A 247 38.11 -2.40 -36.97
N GLN A 248 37.27 -3.36 -36.54
CA GLN A 248 36.46 -4.19 -37.42
C GLN A 248 34.98 -3.78 -37.44
N ILE A 249 34.51 -2.98 -36.46
CA ILE A 249 33.10 -2.59 -36.36
C ILE A 249 32.98 -1.10 -36.67
N PRO A 250 32.24 -0.71 -37.73
CA PRO A 250 31.93 0.69 -37.97
C PRO A 250 31.18 1.27 -36.75
N PRO A 251 31.29 2.58 -36.46
CA PRO A 251 30.69 3.19 -35.29
C PRO A 251 29.16 3.00 -35.29
N ASP A 252 28.70 1.96 -34.58
CA ASP A 252 27.30 1.67 -34.34
C ASP A 252 26.84 2.47 -33.10
N PRO A 253 25.68 3.14 -33.12
CA PRO A 253 25.11 3.76 -31.93
C PRO A 253 24.94 2.80 -30.74
N ALA A 254 24.87 1.49 -30.96
CA ALA A 254 24.87 0.48 -29.89
C ALA A 254 26.21 0.36 -29.14
N ASN A 255 27.31 0.88 -29.71
CA ASN A 255 28.66 0.82 -29.16
C ASN A 255 29.03 2.09 -28.37
N GLN A 256 28.04 2.85 -27.94
CA GLN A 256 28.21 3.98 -27.03
C GLN A 256 27.07 4.08 -26.03
N TYR A 257 27.37 4.60 -24.84
CA TYR A 257 26.35 5.08 -23.92
C TYR A 257 26.74 6.45 -23.37
N SER A 258 25.73 7.25 -23.04
CA SER A 258 25.88 8.64 -22.63
C SER A 258 25.40 8.82 -21.20
N VAL A 259 26.15 9.57 -20.40
CA VAL A 259 25.82 9.93 -19.03
C VAL A 259 25.87 11.44 -18.87
N ARG A 260 24.82 12.01 -18.30
CA ARG A 260 24.73 13.41 -17.91
C ARG A 260 24.66 13.50 -16.40
N LEU A 261 25.50 14.36 -15.83
CA LEU A 261 25.43 14.68 -14.42
C LEU A 261 24.41 15.81 -14.25
N LEU A 262 23.42 15.60 -13.39
CA LEU A 262 22.43 16.60 -13.03
C LEU A 262 22.75 17.11 -11.62
N GLN A 263 22.74 18.43 -11.46
CA GLN A 263 23.00 19.03 -10.16
C GLN A 263 21.85 18.67 -9.20
N LEU A 264 22.17 17.87 -8.18
CA LEU A 264 21.29 17.70 -7.06
C LEU A 264 21.39 18.97 -6.22
N TYR A 265 20.43 19.86 -6.39
CA TYR A 265 20.24 20.96 -5.44
C TYR A 265 20.00 20.32 -4.09
N SER A 266 20.95 20.46 -3.16
CA SER A 266 20.79 19.95 -1.80
C SER A 266 19.55 20.63 -1.23
N VAL A 267 18.45 19.90 -1.17
CA VAL A 267 17.21 20.33 -0.50
C VAL A 267 17.43 20.28 1.03
N GLU A 268 18.67 20.44 1.51
CA GLU A 268 19.04 20.30 2.92
C GLU A 268 18.34 21.33 3.82
N GLU A 269 17.84 22.45 3.29
CA GLU A 269 17.11 23.42 4.11
C GLU A 269 15.57 23.25 4.11
N SER A 270 14.99 22.39 3.26
CA SER A 270 13.52 22.33 3.09
C SER A 270 12.85 21.12 3.76
N TRP A 271 13.55 19.98 3.88
CA TRP A 271 12.94 18.79 4.49
C TRP A 271 12.64 18.99 5.98
N LEU A 272 13.51 19.69 6.72
CA LEU A 272 13.26 20.00 8.13
C LEU A 272 12.00 20.87 8.28
N GLY A 273 11.84 21.87 7.40
CA GLY A 273 10.65 22.72 7.36
C GLY A 273 9.37 21.95 7.03
N TYR A 274 9.43 21.01 6.09
CA TYR A 274 8.30 20.15 5.74
C TYR A 274 7.90 19.22 6.89
N ILE A 275 8.88 18.58 7.54
CA ILE A 275 8.63 17.70 8.70
C ILE A 275 8.01 18.50 9.85
N ILE A 276 8.53 19.69 10.16
CA ILE A 276 7.98 20.57 11.20
C ILE A 276 6.53 20.96 10.86
N ALA A 277 6.24 21.32 9.60
CA ALA A 277 4.89 21.70 9.16
C ALA A 277 3.88 20.54 9.25
N VAL A 278 4.29 19.31 8.90
CA VAL A 278 3.45 18.12 9.01
C VAL A 278 3.14 17.83 10.49
N VAL A 279 4.16 17.86 11.36
CA VAL A 279 3.97 17.62 12.80
C VAL A 279 3.05 18.67 13.43
N LEU A 280 3.23 19.95 13.12
CA LEU A 280 2.35 21.03 13.59
C LEU A 280 0.89 20.84 13.14
N THR A 281 0.69 20.39 11.89
CA THR A 281 -0.65 20.13 11.35
C THR A 281 -1.33 18.98 12.08
N CYS A 282 -0.61 17.87 12.34
CA CYS A 282 -1.15 16.74 13.11
C CYS A 282 -1.52 17.13 14.55
N VAL A 283 -0.71 17.94 15.22
CA VAL A 283 -0.99 18.43 16.57
C VAL A 283 -2.26 19.29 16.59
N LEU A 284 -2.41 20.22 15.65
CA LEU A 284 -3.60 21.09 15.56
C LEU A 284 -4.88 20.27 15.33
N VAL A 285 -4.84 19.26 14.45
CA VAL A 285 -5.97 18.35 14.21
C VAL A 285 -6.31 17.55 15.47
N GLY A 286 -5.30 17.04 16.18
CA GLY A 286 -5.50 16.32 17.44
C GLY A 286 -6.16 17.18 18.52
N VAL A 287 -5.71 18.42 18.68
CA VAL A 287 -6.30 19.38 19.65
C VAL A 287 -7.74 19.73 19.28
N ALA A 288 -8.02 19.99 18.00
CA ALA A 288 -9.36 20.28 17.52
C ALA A 288 -10.32 19.09 17.73
N ALA A 289 -9.85 17.86 17.49
CA ALA A 289 -10.63 16.65 17.74
C ALA A 289 -10.94 16.49 19.24
N VAL A 290 -9.95 16.64 20.13
CA VAL A 290 -10.14 16.55 21.59
C VAL A 290 -11.12 17.62 22.08
N PHE A 291 -11.00 18.86 21.58
CA PHE A 291 -11.90 19.95 21.93
C PHE A 291 -13.34 19.66 21.48
N THR A 292 -13.52 19.15 20.26
CA THR A 292 -14.83 18.79 19.72
C THR A 292 -15.47 17.66 20.53
N VAL A 293 -14.71 16.62 20.88
CA VAL A 293 -15.20 15.52 21.71
C VAL A 293 -15.54 15.99 23.12
N ARG A 294 -14.75 16.88 23.74
CA ARG A 294 -15.10 17.43 25.06
C ARG A 294 -16.34 18.30 25.05
N ARG A 295 -16.50 19.15 24.02
CA ARG A 295 -17.62 20.09 23.93
C ARG A 295 -18.93 19.42 23.54
N TYR A 296 -18.87 18.42 22.68
CA TYR A 296 -20.05 17.76 22.10
C TYR A 296 -20.21 16.29 22.54
N GLY A 297 -19.39 15.80 23.46
CA GLY A 297 -19.34 14.38 23.83
C GLY A 297 -20.67 13.82 24.29
N GLU A 298 -21.46 14.58 25.06
CA GLU A 298 -22.79 14.13 25.50
C GLU A 298 -23.81 14.10 24.36
N CYS A 299 -23.75 15.06 23.43
CA CYS A 299 -24.57 15.01 22.21
C CYS A 299 -24.16 13.83 21.31
N ILE A 300 -22.87 13.57 21.16
CA ILE A 300 -22.35 12.46 20.34
C ILE A 300 -22.75 11.12 20.96
N LYS A 301 -22.62 10.95 22.29
CA LYS A 301 -23.09 9.74 23.00
C LYS A 301 -24.60 9.53 22.85
N PHE A 302 -25.39 10.62 22.89
CA PHE A 302 -26.82 10.56 22.66
C PHE A 302 -27.15 10.08 21.25
N TRP A 303 -26.50 10.65 20.22
CA TRP A 303 -26.69 10.23 18.82
C TRP A 303 -26.21 8.79 18.55
N LEU A 304 -25.10 8.38 19.16
CA LEU A 304 -24.59 7.00 19.04
C LEU A 304 -25.53 5.99 19.70
N ARG A 305 -26.14 6.30 20.85
CA ARG A 305 -27.16 5.43 21.48
C ARG A 305 -28.44 5.32 20.65
N ARG A 306 -28.70 6.29 19.78
CA ARG A 306 -29.88 6.33 18.91
C ARG A 306 -29.69 5.60 17.58
N GLN A 307 -28.52 4.99 17.35
CA GLN A 307 -28.35 4.15 16.18
C GLN A 307 -29.27 2.92 16.32
N PRO A 308 -30.17 2.69 15.35
CA PRO A 308 -31.04 1.53 15.39
C PRO A 308 -30.18 0.25 15.38
N HIS A 309 -30.53 -0.74 16.21
CA HIS A 309 -29.89 -2.04 16.19
C HIS A 309 -30.30 -2.76 14.89
N GLY A 310 -29.48 -2.60 13.84
CA GLY A 310 -29.86 -2.95 12.47
C GLY A 310 -30.77 -1.89 11.84
N ASP A 311 -30.96 -1.88 10.53
CA ASP A 311 -31.67 -0.83 9.75
C ASP A 311 -33.18 -0.63 10.07
N LYS A 312 -33.65 -1.01 11.25
CA LYS A 312 -35.04 -1.04 11.65
C LYS A 312 -35.21 -0.43 13.04
N TRP A 313 -35.91 0.70 13.10
CA TRP A 313 -36.59 1.13 14.32
C TRP A 313 -37.64 0.09 14.68
N GLU A 314 -37.77 -0.21 15.97
CA GLU A 314 -38.72 -1.20 16.47
C GLU A 314 -40.17 -0.69 16.36
N HIS A 315 -40.35 0.62 16.50
CA HIS A 315 -41.64 1.29 16.40
C HIS A 315 -41.53 2.56 15.53
N ASP A 316 -42.53 2.78 14.66
CA ASP A 316 -42.62 4.00 13.86
C ASP A 316 -43.14 5.15 14.73
N VAL A 317 -44.10 4.86 15.62
CA VAL A 317 -44.75 5.83 16.50
C VAL A 317 -44.90 5.26 17.90
N VAL A 318 -44.53 6.03 18.92
CA VAL A 318 -44.90 5.74 20.31
C VAL A 318 -45.99 6.69 20.76
N VAL A 319 -47.09 6.15 21.26
CA VAL A 319 -48.20 6.94 21.81
C VAL A 319 -48.14 6.87 23.33
N ILE A 320 -47.94 8.02 23.95
CA ILE A 320 -47.91 8.21 25.39
C ILE A 320 -49.18 8.93 25.80
N HIS A 321 -49.91 8.38 26.76
CA HIS A 321 -51.17 8.98 27.20
C HIS A 321 -51.37 8.92 28.72
N GLY A 322 -52.13 9.88 29.24
CA GLY A 322 -52.65 9.83 30.61
C GLY A 322 -53.72 8.74 30.78
N GLU A 323 -53.98 8.30 32.01
CA GLU A 323 -54.94 7.23 32.30
C GLU A 323 -56.35 7.56 31.79
N ASP A 324 -56.74 8.84 31.85
CA ASP A 324 -58.06 9.33 31.45
C ASP A 324 -58.31 9.24 29.94
N HIS A 325 -57.25 9.09 29.13
CA HIS A 325 -57.34 8.96 27.67
C HIS A 325 -57.14 7.52 27.18
N HIS A 326 -57.03 6.55 28.08
CA HIS A 326 -56.72 5.16 27.71
C HIS A 326 -57.75 4.56 26.73
N SER A 327 -59.04 4.81 26.96
CA SER A 327 -60.10 4.30 26.08
C SER A 327 -60.06 4.94 24.68
N LEU A 328 -59.82 6.26 24.61
CA LEU A 328 -59.70 7.00 23.35
C LEU A 328 -58.49 6.53 22.54
N VAL A 329 -57.33 6.41 23.20
CA VAL A 329 -56.10 6.01 22.53
C VAL A 329 -56.21 4.57 22.05
N THR A 330 -56.71 3.68 22.91
CA THR A 330 -56.81 2.25 22.61
C THR A 330 -57.84 1.95 21.52
N ASN A 331 -59.00 2.59 21.57
CA ASN A 331 -60.11 2.23 20.67
C ASN A 331 -60.12 3.03 19.37
N HIS A 332 -59.50 4.22 19.33
CA HIS A 332 -59.62 5.13 18.18
C HIS A 332 -58.27 5.52 17.59
N VAL A 333 -57.30 5.90 18.42
CA VAL A 333 -56.02 6.43 17.91
C VAL A 333 -55.13 5.31 17.35
N ILE A 334 -54.90 4.25 18.14
CA ILE A 334 -54.03 3.15 17.72
C ILE A 334 -54.58 2.44 16.49
N PRO A 335 -55.88 2.04 16.43
CA PRO A 335 -56.38 1.32 15.27
C PRO A 335 -56.29 2.16 13.99
N GLN A 336 -56.46 3.48 14.10
CA GLN A 336 -56.32 4.37 12.96
C GLN A 336 -54.87 4.50 12.49
N LEU A 337 -53.90 4.63 13.41
CA LEU A 337 -52.47 4.63 13.06
C LEU A 337 -52.04 3.28 12.46
N GLN A 338 -52.51 2.16 13.01
CA GLN A 338 -52.23 0.83 12.48
C GLN A 338 -52.86 0.63 11.09
N LYS A 339 -54.08 1.13 10.88
CA LYS A 339 -54.76 1.13 9.57
C LYS A 339 -53.98 1.94 8.52
N GLU A 340 -53.30 3.00 8.94
CA GLU A 340 -52.40 3.79 8.08
C GLU A 340 -51.01 3.17 7.90
N GLY A 341 -50.74 2.03 8.54
CA GLY A 341 -49.54 1.22 8.32
C GLY A 341 -48.39 1.46 9.28
N TYR A 342 -48.59 2.25 10.35
CA TYR A 342 -47.57 2.52 11.37
C TYR A 342 -47.43 1.34 12.35
N ALA A 343 -46.19 1.00 12.70
CA ALA A 343 -45.89 0.16 13.86
C ALA A 343 -45.97 1.03 15.13
N VAL A 344 -47.01 0.81 15.94
CA VAL A 344 -47.31 1.64 17.12
C VAL A 344 -46.95 0.89 18.39
N ALA A 345 -46.17 1.53 19.27
CA ALA A 345 -46.05 1.15 20.67
C ALA A 345 -46.83 2.13 21.55
N VAL A 346 -47.33 1.65 22.68
CA VAL A 346 -48.24 2.39 23.55
C VAL A 346 -47.70 2.30 24.96
N ASP A 347 -47.65 3.43 25.64
CA ASP A 347 -47.27 3.47 27.03
C ASP A 347 -48.20 4.40 27.82
N VAL A 348 -48.52 3.97 29.04
CA VAL A 348 -49.41 4.70 29.94
C VAL A 348 -48.54 5.42 30.96
N VAL A 349 -48.61 6.75 31.00
CA VAL A 349 -47.85 7.55 31.96
C VAL A 349 -48.74 7.94 33.12
N ARG A 350 -48.35 7.49 34.32
CA ARG A 350 -48.88 8.03 35.58
C ARG A 350 -48.11 9.29 35.96
N LEU A 351 -48.75 10.43 35.75
CA LEU A 351 -48.20 11.73 36.15
C LEU A 351 -47.93 11.75 37.67
N GLY A 352 -46.69 12.08 38.05
CA GLY A 352 -46.26 12.15 39.45
C GLY A 352 -45.31 11.03 39.90
N ARG A 353 -44.95 10.07 39.04
CA ARG A 353 -43.87 9.10 39.33
C ARG A 353 -42.60 9.40 38.51
N PRO A 354 -41.40 9.29 39.10
CA PRO A 354 -40.11 9.47 38.42
C PRO A 354 -39.75 8.32 37.44
N GLU A 355 -40.63 7.33 37.27
CA GLU A 355 -40.46 6.13 36.44
C GLU A 355 -40.47 6.41 34.91
N ILE A 356 -40.70 7.67 34.49
CA ILE A 356 -40.59 8.11 33.08
C ILE A 356 -39.20 7.77 32.48
N ILE A 357 -38.16 7.63 33.32
CA ILE A 357 -36.80 7.29 32.88
C ILE A 357 -36.70 5.82 32.40
N GLU A 358 -37.47 4.87 32.94
CA GLU A 358 -37.48 3.48 32.45
C GLU A 358 -38.28 3.31 31.16
N GLN A 359 -39.29 4.15 30.96
CA GLN A 359 -40.09 4.23 29.73
C GLN A 359 -39.31 4.81 28.53
N ALA A 360 -38.06 5.24 28.75
CA ALA A 360 -37.19 5.83 27.75
C ALA A 360 -36.80 4.86 26.62
N ASN A 361 -36.82 3.54 26.82
CA ASN A 361 -36.35 2.61 25.79
C ASN A 361 -37.25 2.59 24.55
N ALA A 362 -38.57 2.57 24.72
CA ALA A 362 -39.53 2.65 23.60
C ALA A 362 -39.48 4.04 22.93
N VAL A 363 -39.33 5.10 23.72
CA VAL A 363 -39.20 6.48 23.22
C VAL A 363 -37.91 6.68 22.42
N VAL A 364 -36.81 6.06 22.86
CA VAL A 364 -35.50 6.11 22.17
C VAL A 364 -35.52 5.27 20.90
N SER A 365 -36.31 4.19 20.84
CA SER A 365 -36.46 3.31 19.68
C SER A 365 -37.57 3.72 18.70
N ALA A 366 -38.26 4.83 18.96
CA ALA A 366 -39.33 5.36 18.11
C ALA A 366 -38.88 6.53 17.23
N TYR A 367 -39.43 6.59 16.01
CA TYR A 367 -39.19 7.71 15.10
C TYR A 367 -39.95 8.97 15.53
N SER A 368 -41.23 8.81 15.89
CA SER A 368 -42.12 9.89 16.35
C SER A 368 -42.80 9.53 17.67
N VAL A 369 -43.11 10.53 18.48
CA VAL A 369 -43.81 10.36 19.76
C VAL A 369 -45.05 11.25 19.80
N ILE A 370 -46.20 10.67 20.11
CA ILE A 370 -47.47 11.40 20.25
C ILE A 370 -47.89 11.39 21.71
N PHE A 371 -48.16 12.56 22.25
CA PHE A 371 -48.61 12.73 23.63
C PHE A 371 -50.09 13.08 23.68
N PHE A 372 -50.87 12.37 24.49
CA PHE A 372 -52.28 12.67 24.77
C PHE A 372 -52.47 13.00 26.24
N PHE A 373 -52.68 14.29 26.53
CA PHE A 373 -52.93 14.77 27.90
C PHE A 373 -54.07 15.78 27.95
N SER A 374 -54.77 15.83 29.07
CA SER A 374 -55.68 16.91 29.39
C SER A 374 -54.91 18.17 29.83
N PRO A 375 -55.51 19.37 29.73
CA PRO A 375 -54.90 20.60 30.26
C PRO A 375 -54.55 20.45 31.75
N ASP A 376 -55.43 19.81 32.53
CA ASP A 376 -55.25 19.60 33.96
C ASP A 376 -54.06 18.68 34.26
N GLU A 377 -53.90 17.61 33.48
CA GLU A 377 -52.76 16.69 33.56
C GLU A 377 -51.43 17.41 33.31
N LEU A 378 -51.38 18.28 32.28
CA LEU A 378 -50.21 19.10 31.97
C LEU A 378 -49.91 20.11 33.08
N CYS A 379 -50.94 20.70 33.69
CA CYS A 379 -50.78 21.65 34.78
C CYS A 379 -50.31 20.97 36.08
N ARG A 380 -50.78 19.75 36.38
CA ARG A 380 -50.33 18.97 37.55
C ARG A 380 -48.89 18.50 37.43
N GLY A 381 -48.41 18.20 36.21
CA GLY A 381 -47.01 17.81 35.98
C GLY A 381 -45.98 18.93 36.22
N GLY A 382 -46.42 20.19 36.22
CA GLY A 382 -45.54 21.35 36.38
C GLY A 382 -44.62 21.61 35.18
N PRO A 383 -43.89 22.75 35.15
CA PRO A 383 -43.06 23.16 34.02
C PRO A 383 -41.85 22.23 33.77
N HIS A 384 -41.40 21.53 34.82
CA HIS A 384 -40.33 20.55 34.69
C HIS A 384 -40.74 19.32 33.88
N PHE A 385 -42.00 18.88 33.96
CA PHE A 385 -42.48 17.71 33.22
C PHE A 385 -42.30 17.90 31.70
N LEU A 386 -42.79 19.01 31.14
CA LEU A 386 -42.65 19.29 29.71
C LEU A 386 -41.19 19.52 29.29
N THR A 387 -40.35 20.03 30.18
CA THR A 387 -38.92 20.23 29.91
C THR A 387 -38.18 18.89 29.87
N THR A 388 -38.47 17.99 30.81
CA THR A 388 -37.94 16.61 30.80
C THR A 388 -38.44 15.83 29.60
N LEU A 389 -39.72 15.97 29.26
CA LEU A 389 -40.31 15.37 28.05
C LEU A 389 -39.59 15.88 26.79
N ALA A 390 -39.37 17.19 26.67
CA ALA A 390 -38.67 17.81 25.55
C ALA A 390 -37.20 17.39 25.44
N GLN A 391 -36.50 17.28 26.57
CA GLN A 391 -35.12 16.79 26.61
C GLN A 391 -35.01 15.31 26.25
N GLN A 392 -36.02 14.51 26.59
CA GLN A 392 -36.05 13.08 26.25
C GLN A 392 -36.52 12.85 24.80
N THR A 393 -37.44 13.66 24.29
CA THR A 393 -37.93 13.57 22.92
C THR A 393 -37.26 14.58 22.00
N HIS A 394 -35.99 14.40 21.68
CA HIS A 394 -35.38 15.01 20.49
C HIS A 394 -35.85 14.29 19.20
N SER A 395 -37.13 13.93 19.09
CA SER A 395 -37.72 13.27 17.91
C SER A 395 -37.92 14.27 16.78
N TYR A 396 -37.80 13.83 15.52
CA TYR A 396 -37.98 14.68 14.35
C TYR A 396 -39.43 15.18 14.18
N GLY A 397 -40.37 14.66 14.98
CA GLY A 397 -41.76 15.08 14.99
C GLY A 397 -42.45 14.58 16.27
N SER A 398 -42.33 15.34 17.35
CA SER A 398 -43.14 15.13 18.55
C SER A 398 -44.45 15.92 18.43
N ILE A 399 -45.58 15.24 18.57
CA ILE A 399 -46.92 15.83 18.47
C ILE A 399 -47.54 15.83 19.87
N ILE A 400 -47.99 17.00 20.33
CA ILE A 400 -48.74 17.10 21.59
C ILE A 400 -50.20 17.33 21.23
N VAL A 401 -51.05 16.39 21.64
CA VAL A 401 -52.50 16.42 21.46
C VAL A 401 -53.14 16.78 22.79
N ILE A 402 -53.84 17.91 22.80
CA ILE A 402 -54.56 18.38 23.99
C ILE A 402 -56.07 18.20 23.76
N ARG A 403 -56.72 17.50 24.68
CA ARG A 403 -58.18 17.36 24.68
C ARG A 403 -58.81 18.66 25.16
N GLN A 404 -59.74 19.20 24.37
CA GLN A 404 -60.55 20.34 24.79
C GLN A 404 -61.72 19.80 25.62
N GLU A 405 -61.78 20.14 26.91
CA GLU A 405 -62.95 19.81 27.72
C GLU A 405 -64.13 20.68 27.28
N GLY A 406 -65.26 20.04 26.99
CA GLY A 406 -66.49 20.72 26.63
C GLY A 406 -66.91 21.64 27.76
N LYS A 407 -67.13 22.93 27.45
CA LYS A 407 -67.75 23.87 28.40
C LYS A 407 -69.14 23.35 28.74
N GLY A 408 -69.31 22.84 29.95
CA GLY A 408 -70.48 22.09 30.39
C GLY A 408 -71.83 22.67 29.96
N HIS A 409 -72.61 21.85 29.25
CA HIS A 409 -74.06 21.92 29.23
C HIS A 409 -74.59 20.69 29.95
N ASN A 410 -75.02 20.90 31.21
CA ASN A 410 -76.07 20.18 31.96
C ASN A 410 -75.73 20.02 33.45
N GLN A 411 -76.00 21.07 34.24
CA GLN A 411 -76.64 20.89 35.54
C GLN A 411 -78.14 20.99 35.32
N ASN A 412 -78.82 19.86 35.10
CA ASN A 412 -80.26 19.66 35.33
C ASN A 412 -80.65 18.28 34.79
N LEU A 413 -80.48 17.25 35.62
CA LEU A 413 -81.32 16.03 35.65
C LEU A 413 -80.69 15.05 36.65
N LEU A 414 -81.02 15.21 37.93
CA LEU A 414 -81.25 14.13 38.91
C LEU A 414 -81.42 14.74 40.32
N SER A 415 -82.68 14.96 40.74
CA SER A 415 -83.21 14.45 42.01
C SER A 415 -84.65 14.93 42.30
N LEU A 416 -85.60 13.99 42.24
CA LEU A 416 -86.67 13.80 43.23
C LEU A 416 -86.30 12.46 43.91
N ALA A 417 -86.29 12.24 45.23
CA ALA A 417 -86.79 13.00 46.37
C ALA A 417 -86.09 12.56 47.69
N SER A 418 -86.15 13.47 48.68
CA SER A 418 -86.23 13.31 50.16
C SER A 418 -85.04 12.82 51.04
N HIS A 419 -84.24 13.79 51.54
CA HIS A 419 -84.00 14.22 52.96
C HIS A 419 -83.56 13.25 54.09
N PRO A 420 -82.88 13.72 55.21
CA PRO A 420 -81.90 14.82 55.35
C PRO A 420 -80.76 14.63 56.42
N ARG A 421 -79.80 15.60 56.45
CA ARG A 421 -78.85 16.05 57.53
C ARG A 421 -77.56 15.22 57.79
N GLN A 422 -76.35 15.74 58.09
CA GLN A 422 -75.67 17.06 58.09
C GLN A 422 -74.13 16.81 58.38
N PRO A 423 -73.20 17.78 58.61
CA PRO A 423 -72.06 18.11 57.73
C PRO A 423 -70.63 18.00 58.36
N VAL A 424 -69.56 17.92 57.55
CA VAL A 424 -68.17 18.42 57.86
C VAL A 424 -67.44 18.61 56.50
N SER A 425 -67.21 19.84 56.00
CA SER A 425 -65.98 20.65 56.10
C SER A 425 -64.72 20.01 55.47
N GLU A 426 -64.40 20.37 54.22
CA GLU A 426 -63.03 20.68 53.79
C GLU A 426 -63.07 21.52 52.49
N ASP A 427 -62.51 22.72 52.58
CA ASP A 427 -62.42 23.70 51.50
C ASP A 427 -61.37 23.26 50.46
N LEU A 428 -61.84 22.78 49.30
CA LEU A 428 -61.04 22.77 48.07
C LEU A 428 -61.43 24.02 47.25
N PRO A 429 -60.51 24.95 46.94
CA PRO A 429 -60.88 26.09 46.11
C PRO A 429 -61.16 25.61 44.68
N LEU A 430 -62.40 25.82 44.24
CA LEU A 430 -62.80 25.74 42.84
C LEU A 430 -61.88 26.64 42.00
N LEU A 431 -60.96 26.04 41.24
CA LEU A 431 -60.16 26.73 40.24
C LEU A 431 -61.10 27.37 39.21
N LYS A 432 -61.14 28.71 39.21
CA LYS A 432 -61.78 29.49 38.16
C LYS A 432 -60.72 29.87 37.12
N ASN A 433 -60.92 29.39 35.89
CA ASN A 433 -60.30 29.77 34.61
C ASN A 433 -58.79 29.49 34.43
N ASP A 434 -58.49 28.27 34.01
CA ASP A 434 -57.18 27.67 33.69
C ASP A 434 -56.56 28.04 32.32
N ASP A 435 -56.77 29.25 31.81
CA ASP A 435 -56.01 29.72 30.62
C ASP A 435 -54.60 30.23 30.98
N SER A 436 -54.35 30.53 32.27
CA SER A 436 -53.09 31.12 32.77
C SER A 436 -51.96 30.10 32.88
N CYS A 437 -52.26 28.86 33.30
CA CYS A 437 -51.27 27.79 33.45
C CYS A 437 -50.67 27.43 32.10
N MET A 438 -51.51 27.08 31.11
CA MET A 438 -51.05 26.71 29.77
C MET A 438 -50.22 27.83 29.12
N LYS A 439 -50.70 29.08 29.16
CA LYS A 439 -49.93 30.21 28.59
C LYS A 439 -48.56 30.40 29.25
N LYS A 440 -48.41 30.15 30.55
CA LYS A 440 -47.10 30.25 31.23
C LYS A 440 -46.16 29.10 30.87
N THR A 441 -46.67 27.88 30.78
CA THR A 441 -45.84 26.71 30.50
C THR A 441 -45.28 26.73 29.08
N TRP A 442 -46.05 27.23 28.11
CA TRP A 442 -45.63 27.29 26.71
C TRP A 442 -44.77 28.51 26.36
N LYS A 443 -44.97 29.66 27.01
CA LYS A 443 -44.25 30.91 26.68
C LYS A 443 -42.77 30.90 27.10
N ASN A 444 -42.36 29.93 27.94
CA ASN A 444 -40.99 29.79 28.43
C ASN A 444 -40.15 28.75 27.64
N GLN A 445 -40.69 28.14 26.59
CA GLN A 445 -39.95 27.16 25.77
C GLN A 445 -39.45 27.79 24.47
N GLU A 446 -38.20 28.26 24.48
CA GLU A 446 -37.41 28.55 23.26
C GLU A 446 -36.77 27.29 22.64
N TYR A 447 -37.05 26.10 23.19
CA TYR A 447 -36.44 24.84 22.79
C TYR A 447 -37.48 23.83 22.29
N GLY A 448 -37.54 23.63 20.96
CA GLY A 448 -38.05 22.38 20.36
C GLY A 448 -39.30 22.47 19.49
N SER A 449 -39.31 21.67 18.43
CA SER A 449 -40.27 21.58 17.33
C SER A 449 -41.58 20.86 17.68
N PHE A 450 -42.21 21.16 18.83
CA PHE A 450 -43.51 20.58 19.15
C PHE A 450 -44.60 21.20 18.30
N LYS A 451 -45.42 20.36 17.67
CA LYS A 451 -46.65 20.80 17.01
C LYS A 451 -47.84 20.46 17.90
N GLN A 452 -48.55 21.50 18.29
CA GLN A 452 -49.77 21.38 19.07
C GLN A 452 -50.93 21.05 18.13
N LEU A 453 -51.65 19.97 18.43
CA LEU A 453 -52.92 19.65 17.81
C LEU A 453 -54.00 19.60 18.90
N THR A 454 -55.17 20.15 18.61
CA THR A 454 -56.31 20.08 19.51
C THR A 454 -57.21 18.94 19.09
N TRP A 455 -57.54 18.04 20.02
CA TRP A 455 -58.50 16.99 19.74
C TRP A 455 -59.91 17.59 19.66
N PRO A 456 -60.67 17.37 18.57
CA PRO A 456 -62.01 17.93 18.43
C PRO A 456 -62.99 17.23 19.38
N GLU A 457 -64.03 17.95 19.81
CA GLU A 457 -65.16 17.33 20.49
C GLU A 457 -65.90 16.42 19.51
N ILE A 458 -66.00 15.13 19.85
CA ILE A 458 -66.61 14.13 19.00
C ILE A 458 -67.81 13.53 19.73
N GLU A 459 -68.98 13.59 19.10
CA GLU A 459 -70.13 12.80 19.51
C GLU A 459 -69.87 11.34 19.12
N ILE A 460 -69.76 10.49 20.14
CA ILE A 460 -69.64 9.06 19.97
C ILE A 460 -71.06 8.50 19.88
N SER A 461 -71.35 7.74 18.83
CA SER A 461 -72.66 7.09 18.71
C SER A 461 -72.84 6.10 19.88
N PRO A 462 -73.95 6.21 20.63
CA PRO A 462 -74.21 5.33 21.78
C PRO A 462 -74.42 3.87 21.38
N GLU A 463 -74.74 3.60 20.12
CA GLU A 463 -75.07 2.23 19.65
C GLU A 463 -73.84 1.41 19.23
N ASN A 464 -72.74 2.03 18.80
CA ASN A 464 -71.59 1.30 18.25
C ASN A 464 -70.22 1.82 18.73
N GLY A 465 -70.18 2.83 19.59
CA GLY A 465 -68.92 3.39 20.12
C GLY A 465 -68.05 4.08 19.05
N GLN A 466 -68.58 4.26 17.83
CA GLN A 466 -67.85 4.91 16.75
C GLN A 466 -68.09 6.42 16.76
N PRO A 467 -67.04 7.21 16.50
CA PRO A 467 -67.17 8.65 16.32
C PRO A 467 -68.01 8.95 15.09
N LEU A 468 -69.01 9.83 15.21
CA LEU A 468 -69.76 10.31 14.06
C LEU A 468 -68.82 11.06 13.09
N PRO A 469 -68.94 10.85 11.76
CA PRO A 469 -68.05 11.49 10.79
C PRO A 469 -68.17 13.01 10.91
N CYS A 470 -67.09 13.65 11.33
CA CYS A 470 -67.02 15.08 11.57
C CYS A 470 -65.80 15.67 10.87
N ARG A 471 -66.02 16.75 10.11
CA ARG A 471 -64.98 17.48 9.37
C ARG A 471 -63.79 17.89 10.24
N LYS A 472 -64.01 18.11 11.54
CA LYS A 472 -62.94 18.44 12.50
C LYS A 472 -62.02 17.25 12.80
N LEU A 473 -62.55 16.02 12.78
CA LEU A 473 -61.77 14.80 12.99
C LEU A 473 -60.84 14.53 11.80
N ASP A 474 -61.31 14.76 10.58
CA ASP A 474 -60.48 14.64 9.37
C ASP A 474 -59.33 15.66 9.36
N GLN A 475 -59.60 16.89 9.82
CA GLN A 475 -58.57 17.92 9.97
C GLN A 475 -57.51 17.54 11.02
N PHE A 476 -57.93 16.95 12.14
CA PHE A 476 -57.02 16.44 13.15
C PHE A 476 -56.09 15.37 12.55
N TRP A 477 -56.65 14.36 11.87
CA TRP A 477 -55.85 13.29 11.27
C TRP A 477 -54.95 13.77 10.14
N TYR A 478 -55.40 14.73 9.34
CA TYR A 478 -54.55 15.40 8.35
C TYR A 478 -53.36 16.10 9.02
N GLY A 479 -53.59 16.77 10.15
CA GLY A 479 -52.55 17.36 10.99
C GLY A 479 -51.56 16.32 11.53
N VAL A 480 -52.05 15.19 12.02
CA VAL A 480 -51.19 14.09 12.49
C VAL A 480 -50.34 13.53 11.34
N ARG A 481 -50.94 13.20 10.19
CA ARG A 481 -50.23 12.64 9.02
C ARG A 481 -49.12 13.53 8.48
N ASN A 482 -49.36 14.84 8.41
CA ASN A 482 -48.37 15.77 7.89
C ASN A 482 -47.14 15.91 8.81
N ASN A 483 -47.22 15.40 10.03
CA ASN A 483 -46.19 15.52 11.05
C ASN A 483 -45.58 14.17 11.46
N LEU A 484 -46.11 13.06 10.95
CA LEU A 484 -45.53 11.73 11.10
C LEU A 484 -44.67 11.39 9.86
N PRO A 485 -43.68 10.50 10.00
CA PRO A 485 -42.98 9.92 8.84
C PRO A 485 -43.98 9.26 7.90
N LYS A 486 -43.65 9.13 6.61
CA LYS A 486 -44.48 8.31 5.72
C LYS A 486 -44.46 6.86 6.22
N PRO A 487 -45.61 6.18 6.29
CA PRO A 487 -45.66 4.80 6.75
C PRO A 487 -44.84 3.91 5.81
N ARG A 488 -44.21 2.88 6.38
CA ARG A 488 -43.42 1.91 5.60
C ARG A 488 -44.34 1.24 4.58
N ASN A 489 -44.06 1.42 3.29
CA ASN A 489 -44.76 0.70 2.23
C ASN A 489 -44.41 -0.78 2.38
N LYS A 490 -45.34 -1.59 2.92
CA LYS A 490 -45.12 -3.02 3.17
C LYS A 490 -44.88 -3.85 1.89
N ASP A 491 -45.17 -3.29 0.72
CA ASP A 491 -45.14 -4.01 -0.57
C ASP A 491 -43.91 -3.74 -1.46
N LYS A 492 -42.85 -3.11 -0.95
CA LYS A 492 -41.58 -3.01 -1.70
C LYS A 492 -40.50 -3.86 -1.07
N SER A 493 -40.48 -5.15 -1.44
CA SER A 493 -39.27 -5.97 -1.33
C SER A 493 -38.17 -5.34 -2.18
N VAL A 494 -37.20 -4.73 -1.51
CA VAL A 494 -35.97 -4.25 -2.16
C VAL A 494 -35.12 -5.49 -2.47
N PRO A 495 -34.77 -5.77 -3.74
CA PRO A 495 -33.88 -6.88 -4.04
C PRO A 495 -32.46 -6.56 -3.49
N PRO A 496 -31.71 -7.58 -3.04
CA PRO A 496 -30.38 -7.37 -2.46
C PRO A 496 -29.45 -6.74 -3.48
N GLN A 497 -28.90 -5.57 -3.14
CA GLN A 497 -27.80 -4.96 -3.89
C GLN A 497 -26.51 -5.69 -3.53
N ASN A 498 -25.95 -6.43 -4.49
CA ASN A 498 -24.61 -6.97 -4.41
C ASN A 498 -23.60 -5.82 -4.54
N PHE A 499 -22.78 -5.61 -3.51
CA PHE A 499 -21.56 -4.81 -3.63
C PHE A 499 -20.41 -5.71 -4.09
N PRO A 500 -19.63 -5.33 -5.13
CA PRO A 500 -18.43 -6.05 -5.51
C PRO A 500 -17.30 -5.76 -4.50
N ILE A 501 -16.54 -6.82 -4.19
CA ILE A 501 -15.31 -6.81 -3.36
C ILE A 501 -14.18 -6.13 -4.13
#